data_AF-A0A958AIB1-F1
#
_entry.id   AF-A0A958AIB1-F1
#
_cell.length_a   1.000
_cell.length_b   1.000
_cell.length_c   1.000
_cell.angle_alpha   90.00
_cell.angle_beta   90.00
_cell.angle_gamma   90.00
#
_symmetry.space_group_name_H-M   'P 1'
#
loop_
_entity.id
_entity.type
_entity.pdbx_description
1 polymer ?
#
loop_
_entity_poly.entity_id
_entity_poly.type
_entity_poly.pdbx_seq_one_letter_code
_entity_poly.pdbx_strand_id
1 'polypeptide(L)'
;MMYGGVSLAIYINGVANELYEMALATPLGGGDSDVTGTRQVYAWLSYLLGDEALLGQCREHLKNGGALAEFFVDRTEALRDAPRTRLVVDVISGTSAGGINGIFLAKALANNESFGLLKDLWIHEGDIGLLLNDKGSRFGANSGSDNERRPASLLDSNRMYAKLHAALTAMSSSRDDGLHRSSVVDELDLFVTTTDIGGAT
;
A
#
# COMPACT_ATOMS: atom_id res chain seq x y z
N MET A 1 -7.88 -10.33 -17.86
CA MET A 1 -8.57 -11.26 -16.94
C MET A 1 -8.48 -10.67 -15.52
N MET A 2 -9.35 -9.70 -15.16
CA MET A 2 -9.51 -9.20 -13.78
C MET A 2 -10.92 -9.57 -13.30
N TYR A 3 -11.20 -10.87 -13.17
CA TYR A 3 -12.57 -11.38 -12.94
C TYR A 3 -12.89 -11.67 -11.46
N GLY A 4 -12.11 -11.13 -10.51
CA GLY A 4 -12.29 -11.42 -9.09
C GLY A 4 -12.43 -10.16 -8.26
N GLY A 5 -13.69 -9.75 -8.02
CA GLY A 5 -14.14 -8.88 -6.93
C GLY A 5 -13.33 -7.61 -6.68
N VAL A 6 -13.78 -6.48 -7.23
CA VAL A 6 -13.29 -5.15 -6.83
C VAL A 6 -13.31 -4.97 -5.30
N SER A 7 -14.32 -5.53 -4.63
CA SER A 7 -14.39 -5.56 -3.15
C SER A 7 -13.15 -6.20 -2.50
N LEU A 8 -12.65 -7.30 -3.06
CA LEU A 8 -11.42 -7.94 -2.59
C LEU A 8 -10.20 -7.07 -2.89
N ALA A 9 -10.16 -6.40 -4.04
CA ALA A 9 -9.08 -5.47 -4.37
C ALA A 9 -9.02 -4.28 -3.41
N ILE A 10 -10.18 -3.74 -3.01
CA ILE A 10 -10.31 -2.67 -2.01
C ILE A 10 -9.88 -3.19 -0.62
N TYR A 11 -10.32 -4.39 -0.24
CA TYR A 11 -9.92 -4.99 1.04
C TYR A 11 -8.41 -5.19 1.12
N ILE A 12 -7.81 -5.79 0.08
CA ILE A 12 -6.35 -5.99 0.00
C ILE A 12 -5.63 -4.64 -0.03
N ASN A 13 -6.18 -3.61 -0.66
CA ASN A 13 -5.61 -2.27 -0.63
C ASN A 13 -5.55 -1.71 0.80
N GLY A 14 -6.58 -1.91 1.61
CA GLY A 14 -6.57 -1.56 3.03
C GLY A 14 -5.46 -2.28 3.80
N VAL A 15 -5.30 -3.59 3.59
CA VAL A 15 -4.21 -4.38 4.21
C VAL A 15 -2.84 -3.88 3.75
N ALA A 16 -2.66 -3.61 2.45
CA ALA A 16 -1.41 -3.08 1.91
C ALA A 16 -1.10 -1.68 2.48
N ASN A 17 -2.13 -0.85 2.71
CA ASN A 17 -1.96 0.44 3.38
C ASN A 17 -1.46 0.27 4.82
N GLU A 18 -1.99 -0.69 5.59
CA GLU A 18 -1.49 -0.96 6.93
C GLU A 18 -0.01 -1.39 6.94
N LEU A 19 0.41 -2.21 5.97
CA LEU A 19 1.82 -2.59 5.80
C LEU A 19 2.71 -1.38 5.43
N TYR A 20 2.19 -0.49 4.58
CA TYR A 20 2.85 0.76 4.22
C TYR A 20 3.03 1.68 5.44
N GLU A 21 1.97 1.90 6.21
CA GLU A 21 1.99 2.69 7.44
C GLU A 21 2.93 2.07 8.48
N MET A 22 2.93 0.74 8.62
CA MET A 22 3.84 0.01 9.52
C MET A 22 5.31 0.23 9.16
N ALA A 23 5.67 0.11 7.88
CA ALA A 23 7.05 0.32 7.44
C ALA A 23 7.50 1.77 7.68
N LEU A 24 6.64 2.75 7.37
CA LEU A 24 6.90 4.17 7.58
C LEU A 24 6.92 4.60 9.04
N ALA A 25 6.47 3.77 9.98
CA ALA A 25 6.59 4.06 11.40
C ALA A 25 8.05 3.97 11.90
N THR A 26 8.92 3.24 11.19
CA THR A 26 10.29 2.96 11.64
C THR A 26 11.38 3.21 10.57
N PRO A 27 11.41 4.40 9.93
CA PRO A 27 12.40 4.68 8.88
C PRO A 27 13.82 4.76 9.46
N LEU A 28 14.78 4.37 8.64
CA LEU A 28 16.20 4.61 8.83
C LEU A 28 16.47 6.12 8.90
N GLY A 29 17.32 6.53 9.85
CA GLY A 29 17.64 7.94 10.09
C GLY A 29 16.69 8.67 11.04
N GLY A 30 15.65 8.00 11.55
CA GLY A 30 14.67 8.59 12.46
C GLY A 30 13.39 8.99 11.73
N GLY A 31 12.25 8.88 12.42
CA GLY A 31 10.94 9.26 11.88
C GLY A 31 10.58 10.70 12.22
N ASP A 32 9.58 11.23 11.52
CA ASP A 32 8.95 12.49 11.91
C ASP A 32 8.35 12.37 13.32
N SER A 33 8.41 13.43 14.11
CA SER A 33 7.85 13.45 15.47
C SER A 33 6.33 13.58 15.47
N ASP A 34 5.73 13.97 14.34
CA ASP A 34 4.30 14.32 14.24
C ASP A 34 3.45 13.23 13.55
N VAL A 35 3.79 11.97 13.83
CA VAL A 35 3.09 10.81 13.27
C VAL A 35 1.75 10.61 13.95
N THR A 36 0.68 10.47 13.16
CA THR A 36 -0.70 10.24 13.64
C THR A 36 -1.30 8.95 13.09
N GLY A 37 -2.49 8.57 13.57
CA GLY A 37 -3.25 7.43 13.05
C GLY A 37 -2.59 6.07 13.31
N THR A 38 -2.74 5.12 12.38
CA THR A 38 -2.22 3.76 12.54
C THR A 38 -0.69 3.72 12.55
N ARG A 39 -0.02 4.61 11.80
CA ARG A 39 1.44 4.76 11.85
C ARG A 39 1.96 5.05 13.26
N GLN A 40 1.24 5.86 14.04
CA GLN A 40 1.63 6.17 15.42
C GLN A 40 1.56 4.94 16.30
N VAL A 41 0.53 4.11 16.10
CA VAL A 41 0.38 2.83 16.82
C VAL A 41 1.54 1.88 16.49
N TYR A 42 1.94 1.77 15.22
CA TYR A 42 3.11 0.96 14.86
C TYR A 42 4.42 1.52 15.43
N ALA A 43 4.56 2.86 15.50
CA ALA A 43 5.71 3.48 16.14
C ALA A 43 5.78 3.13 17.63
N TRP A 44 4.66 3.20 18.35
CA TRP A 44 4.59 2.75 19.76
C TRP A 44 4.93 1.27 19.92
N LEU A 45 4.37 0.40 19.07
CA LEU A 45 4.69 -1.02 19.07
C LEU A 45 6.19 -1.28 18.85
N SER A 46 6.85 -0.49 17.99
CA SER A 46 8.29 -0.61 17.75
C SER A 46 9.13 -0.40 19.01
N TYR A 47 8.74 0.53 19.89
CA TYR A 47 9.38 0.77 21.17
C TYR A 47 9.10 -0.35 22.16
N LEU A 48 7.85 -0.83 22.24
CA LEU A 48 7.48 -1.94 23.12
C LEU A 48 8.19 -3.24 22.76
N LEU A 49 8.39 -3.50 21.47
CA LEU A 49 9.14 -4.66 21.00
C LEU A 49 10.65 -4.52 21.27
N GLY A 50 11.16 -3.30 21.38
CA GLY A 50 12.57 -3.01 21.67
C GLY A 50 12.92 -2.99 23.16
N ASP A 51 11.92 -2.91 24.05
CA ASP A 51 12.11 -2.76 25.50
C ASP A 51 11.07 -3.57 26.30
N GLU A 52 11.49 -4.72 26.84
CA GLU A 52 10.67 -5.60 27.68
C GLU A 52 10.17 -4.92 28.97
N ALA A 53 10.94 -3.99 29.55
CA ALA A 53 10.52 -3.29 30.75
C ALA A 53 9.40 -2.29 30.43
N LEU A 54 9.52 -1.57 29.32
CA LEU A 54 8.47 -0.69 28.81
C LEU A 54 7.20 -1.49 28.46
N LEU A 55 7.35 -2.66 27.83
CA LEU A 55 6.25 -3.57 27.53
C LEU A 55 5.53 -4.04 28.81
N GLY A 56 6.28 -4.38 29.86
CA GLY A 56 5.73 -4.74 31.17
C GLY A 56 4.89 -3.60 31.78
N GLN A 57 5.42 -2.37 31.77
CA GLN A 57 4.71 -1.18 32.26
C GLN A 57 3.45 -0.90 31.44
N CYS A 58 3.53 -1.00 30.11
CA CYS A 58 2.39 -0.80 29.22
C CYS A 58 1.29 -1.83 29.48
N ARG A 59 1.65 -3.11 29.63
CA ARG A 59 0.70 -4.19 29.94
C ARG A 59 -0.03 -3.93 31.26
N GLU A 60 0.70 -3.49 32.28
CA GLU A 60 0.10 -3.17 33.58
C GLU A 60 -0.84 -1.95 33.47
N HIS A 61 -0.43 -0.92 32.74
CA HIS A 61 -1.29 0.25 32.47
C HIS A 61 -2.60 -0.15 31.77
N LEU A 62 -2.53 -0.98 30.72
CA LEU A 62 -3.71 -1.49 29.99
C LEU A 62 -4.60 -2.38 30.88
N LYS A 63 -4.01 -3.23 31.73
CA LYS A 63 -4.77 -4.06 32.69
C LYS A 63 -5.55 -3.22 33.71
N ASN A 64 -5.00 -2.07 34.08
CA ASN A 64 -5.64 -1.11 34.98
C ASN A 64 -6.66 -0.20 34.26
N GLY A 65 -6.96 -0.47 32.98
CA GLY A 65 -7.98 0.23 32.21
C GLY A 65 -7.51 1.51 31.50
N GLY A 66 -6.21 1.82 31.55
CA GLY A 66 -5.65 2.95 30.81
C GLY A 66 -5.57 2.68 29.31
N ALA A 67 -5.63 3.73 28.49
CA ALA A 67 -5.53 3.60 27.04
C ALA A 67 -4.07 3.60 26.56
N LEU A 68 -3.81 2.96 25.41
CA LEU A 68 -2.45 2.93 24.84
C LEU A 68 -1.91 4.34 24.59
N ALA A 69 -2.73 5.25 24.07
CA ALA A 69 -2.32 6.62 23.81
C ALA A 69 -1.87 7.34 25.10
N GLU A 70 -2.62 7.18 26.20
CA GLU A 70 -2.30 7.77 27.50
C GLU A 70 -0.95 7.29 28.03
N PHE A 71 -0.62 6.02 27.81
CA PHE A 71 0.68 5.47 28.18
C PHE A 71 1.85 6.19 27.49
N PHE A 72 1.66 6.62 26.24
CA PHE A 72 2.73 7.22 25.42
C PHE A 72 2.79 8.74 25.44
N VAL A 73 1.71 9.46 25.74
CA VAL A 73 1.65 10.94 25.72
C VAL A 73 2.83 11.57 26.46
N ASP A 74 3.09 11.15 27.70
CA ASP A 74 4.15 11.71 28.54
C ASP A 74 5.56 11.12 28.26
N ARG A 75 5.66 10.17 27.34
CA ARG A 75 6.91 9.44 27.04
C ARG A 75 7.52 9.81 25.70
N THR A 76 6.86 10.69 24.93
CA THR A 76 7.28 11.05 23.57
C THR A 76 8.73 11.54 23.50
N GLU A 77 9.14 12.47 24.37
CA GLU A 77 10.52 12.97 24.39
C GLU A 77 11.53 11.90 24.83
N ALA A 78 11.19 11.12 25.87
CA ALA A 78 12.05 10.06 26.38
C ALA A 78 12.26 8.92 25.37
N LEU A 79 11.30 8.69 24.49
CA LEU A 79 11.35 7.65 23.46
C LEU A 79 12.10 8.08 22.20
N ARG A 80 12.40 9.36 22.02
CA ARG A 80 13.05 9.89 20.81
C ARG A 80 14.37 9.18 20.48
N ASP A 81 15.16 8.91 21.51
CA ASP A 81 16.47 8.24 21.39
C ASP A 81 16.43 6.80 21.93
N ALA A 82 15.25 6.28 22.27
CA ALA A 82 15.10 4.93 22.80
C ALA A 82 15.34 3.88 21.70
N PRO A 83 15.91 2.71 22.04
CA PRO A 83 16.01 1.62 21.09
C PRO A 83 14.61 1.20 20.63
N ARG A 84 14.45 1.02 19.32
CA ARG A 84 13.21 0.55 18.70
C ARG A 84 13.47 -0.58 17.73
N THR A 85 12.49 -1.47 17.61
CA THR A 85 12.50 -2.55 16.61
C THR A 85 12.16 -1.99 15.23
N ARG A 86 12.98 -2.27 14.22
CA ARG A 86 12.66 -1.89 12.83
C ARG A 86 11.60 -2.83 12.27
N LEU A 87 10.56 -2.26 11.67
CA LEU A 87 9.48 -2.98 10.99
C LEU A 87 9.68 -2.82 9.49
N VAL A 88 9.92 -3.94 8.79
CA VAL A 88 10.21 -3.96 7.35
C VAL A 88 9.30 -4.94 6.62
N VAL A 89 8.99 -4.61 5.38
CA VAL A 89 8.41 -5.55 4.41
C VAL A 89 9.55 -5.99 3.50
N ASP A 90 9.90 -7.27 3.58
CA ASP A 90 11.05 -7.86 2.87
C ASP A 90 10.62 -8.56 1.57
N VAL A 91 9.49 -9.25 1.62
CA VAL A 91 8.94 -10.00 0.49
C VAL A 91 7.48 -9.66 0.28
N ILE A 92 7.10 -9.39 -0.97
CA ILE A 92 5.72 -9.23 -1.41
C ILE A 92 5.43 -10.28 -2.48
N SER A 93 4.36 -11.04 -2.28
CA SER A 93 3.87 -12.00 -3.27
C SER A 93 2.38 -11.84 -3.48
N GLY A 94 1.92 -11.90 -4.74
CA GLY A 94 0.51 -11.69 -5.05
C GLY A 94 0.08 -12.13 -6.43
N THR A 95 -1.20 -12.47 -6.55
CA THR A 95 -1.86 -12.84 -7.81
C THR A 95 -3.07 -11.92 -8.02
N SER A 96 -3.34 -11.54 -9.27
CA SER A 96 -4.51 -10.73 -9.62
C SER A 96 -4.57 -9.41 -8.81
N ALA A 97 -5.66 -9.15 -8.07
CA ALA A 97 -5.81 -7.97 -7.21
C ALA A 97 -4.70 -7.83 -6.15
N GLY A 98 -4.20 -8.95 -5.62
CA GLY A 98 -3.06 -8.96 -4.70
C GLY A 98 -1.77 -8.56 -5.39
N GLY A 99 -1.58 -9.00 -6.63
CA GLY A 99 -0.43 -8.61 -7.45
C GLY A 99 -0.41 -7.11 -7.75
N ILE A 100 -1.56 -6.54 -8.12
CA ILE A 100 -1.68 -5.10 -8.39
C ILE A 100 -1.35 -4.28 -7.15
N ASN A 101 -1.99 -4.57 -6.01
CA ASN A 101 -1.69 -3.87 -4.75
C ASN A 101 -0.23 -4.07 -4.32
N GLY A 102 0.32 -5.27 -4.50
CA GLY A 102 1.72 -5.59 -4.22
C GLY A 102 2.70 -4.77 -5.04
N ILE A 103 2.45 -4.57 -6.34
CA ILE A 103 3.29 -3.72 -7.20
C ILE A 103 3.31 -2.27 -6.72
N PHE A 104 2.15 -1.71 -6.39
CA PHE A 104 2.06 -0.33 -5.91
C PHE A 104 2.71 -0.17 -4.54
N LEU A 105 2.51 -1.13 -3.63
CA LEU A 105 3.15 -1.12 -2.30
C LEU A 105 4.67 -1.20 -2.44
N ALA A 106 5.15 -2.12 -3.28
CA ALA A 106 6.57 -2.28 -3.54
C ALA A 106 7.20 -0.99 -4.10
N LYS A 107 6.56 -0.38 -5.09
CA LYS A 107 7.00 0.89 -5.66
C LYS A 107 7.01 2.01 -4.61
N ALA A 108 5.97 2.11 -3.79
CA ALA A 108 5.87 3.09 -2.72
C ALA A 108 7.02 2.94 -1.72
N LEU A 109 7.24 1.73 -1.19
CA LEU A 109 8.29 1.45 -0.21
C LEU A 109 9.70 1.65 -0.80
N ALA A 110 9.97 1.14 -1.99
CA ALA A 110 11.29 1.21 -2.61
C ALA A 110 11.69 2.64 -3.01
N ASN A 111 10.73 3.54 -3.21
CA ASN A 111 10.99 4.91 -3.69
C ASN A 111 10.57 6.02 -2.72
N ASN A 112 10.13 5.68 -1.49
CA ASN A 112 9.50 6.62 -0.55
C ASN A 112 8.31 7.41 -1.16
N GLU A 113 7.56 6.79 -2.08
CA GLU A 113 6.42 7.41 -2.76
C GLU A 113 5.12 7.16 -1.97
N SER A 114 4.11 8.02 -2.17
CA SER A 114 2.79 7.85 -1.55
C SER A 114 2.02 6.66 -2.11
N PHE A 115 1.51 5.80 -1.22
CA PHE A 115 0.61 4.69 -1.57
C PHE A 115 -0.86 5.13 -1.82
N GLY A 116 -1.22 6.36 -1.44
CA GLY A 116 -2.63 6.81 -1.41
C GLY A 116 -3.35 6.82 -2.76
N LEU A 117 -2.63 6.96 -3.88
CA LEU A 117 -3.23 7.07 -5.22
C LEU A 117 -3.97 5.80 -5.66
N LEU A 118 -3.56 4.62 -5.19
CA LEU A 118 -4.22 3.37 -5.55
C LEU A 118 -5.58 3.25 -4.85
N LYS A 119 -5.71 3.75 -3.62
CA LYS A 119 -6.98 3.79 -2.89
C LYS A 119 -8.01 4.61 -3.66
N ASP A 120 -7.62 5.81 -4.11
CA ASP A 120 -8.52 6.70 -4.85
C ASP A 120 -8.98 6.07 -6.17
N LEU A 121 -8.06 5.40 -6.88
CA LEU A 121 -8.39 4.63 -8.07
C LEU A 121 -9.46 3.57 -7.77
N TRP A 122 -9.28 2.75 -6.72
CA TRP A 122 -10.27 1.71 -6.39
C TRP A 122 -11.62 2.28 -5.98
N ILE A 123 -11.64 3.39 -5.24
CA ILE A 123 -12.90 4.05 -4.81
C ILE A 123 -13.66 4.61 -6.01
N HIS A 124 -12.97 5.24 -6.96
CA HIS A 124 -13.60 5.94 -8.08
C HIS A 124 -13.85 5.04 -9.30
N GLU A 125 -12.99 4.05 -9.52
CA GLU A 125 -13.00 3.21 -10.73
C GLU A 125 -13.46 1.78 -10.46
N GLY A 126 -13.63 1.40 -9.19
CA GLY A 126 -14.06 0.07 -8.77
C GLY A 126 -15.54 -0.24 -8.98
N ASP A 127 -16.34 0.72 -9.44
CA ASP A 127 -17.74 0.48 -9.76
C ASP A 127 -17.85 -0.48 -10.94
N ILE A 128 -18.54 -1.61 -10.74
CA ILE A 128 -18.76 -2.60 -11.79
C ILE A 128 -19.44 -1.98 -13.01
N GLY A 129 -20.32 -0.99 -12.83
CA GLY A 129 -20.98 -0.27 -13.91
C GLY A 129 -20.00 0.47 -14.81
N LEU A 130 -18.96 1.07 -14.24
CA LEU A 130 -17.89 1.77 -14.98
C LEU A 130 -16.93 0.81 -15.69
N LEU A 131 -16.83 -0.42 -15.18
CA LEU A 131 -15.95 -1.45 -15.70
C LEU A 131 -16.59 -2.30 -16.81
N LEU A 132 -17.91 -2.20 -17.03
CA LEU A 132 -18.59 -2.91 -18.13
C LEU A 132 -18.05 -2.45 -19.48
N ASN A 133 -17.74 -3.40 -20.36
CA ASN A 133 -17.25 -3.15 -21.72
C ASN A 133 -18.36 -2.67 -22.67
N ASP A 134 -18.89 -1.49 -22.37
CA ASP A 134 -19.89 -0.78 -23.14
C ASP A 134 -19.30 0.46 -23.85
N LYS A 135 -20.16 1.31 -24.43
CA LYS A 135 -19.69 2.54 -25.08
C LYS A 135 -19.16 3.58 -24.07
N GLY A 136 -19.60 3.53 -22.82
CA GLY A 136 -19.21 4.48 -21.76
C GLY A 136 -17.80 4.23 -21.25
N SER A 137 -17.41 2.98 -21.04
CA SER A 137 -16.05 2.59 -20.62
C SER A 137 -14.96 2.92 -21.65
N ARG A 138 -15.31 2.90 -22.94
CA ARG A 138 -14.40 3.19 -24.07
C ARG A 138 -14.15 4.69 -24.30
N PHE A 139 -14.99 5.56 -23.74
CA PHE A 139 -14.85 7.01 -23.90
C PHE A 139 -13.64 7.53 -23.09
N GLY A 140 -12.60 8.01 -23.79
CA GLY A 140 -11.39 8.56 -23.18
C GLY A 140 -10.21 7.58 -23.05
N ALA A 141 -10.41 6.29 -23.30
CA ALA A 141 -9.31 5.37 -23.59
C ALA A 141 -8.96 5.50 -25.08
N ASN A 142 -7.67 5.63 -25.42
CA ASN A 142 -7.18 5.53 -26.80
C ASN A 142 -7.47 4.10 -27.31
N SER A 143 -8.72 3.87 -27.71
CA SER A 143 -9.24 2.58 -28.10
C SER A 143 -8.74 2.30 -29.51
N GLY A 144 -7.64 1.58 -29.59
CA GLY A 144 -7.18 0.96 -30.83
C GLY A 144 -8.29 0.12 -31.45
N SER A 145 -8.40 0.21 -32.77
CA SER A 145 -9.37 -0.42 -33.68
C SER A 145 -10.10 -1.66 -33.13
N ASP A 146 -11.44 -1.64 -33.22
CA ASP A 146 -12.33 -2.78 -33.04
C ASP A 146 -11.79 -4.01 -33.78
N ASN A 147 -11.13 -4.91 -33.06
CA ASN A 147 -10.67 -6.17 -33.61
C ASN A 147 -11.81 -7.19 -33.45
N GLU A 148 -12.74 -7.22 -34.41
CA GLU A 148 -13.97 -8.03 -34.48
C GLU A 148 -13.82 -9.55 -34.25
N ARG A 149 -12.59 -10.06 -34.04
CA ARG A 149 -12.29 -11.50 -33.94
C ARG A 149 -11.96 -12.01 -32.54
N ARG A 150 -12.00 -11.17 -31.49
CA ARG A 150 -11.79 -11.62 -30.11
C ARG A 150 -13.12 -11.60 -29.33
N PRO A 151 -13.46 -12.65 -28.55
CA PRO A 151 -14.60 -12.58 -27.66
C PRO A 151 -14.41 -11.40 -26.71
N ALA A 152 -15.34 -10.44 -26.74
CA ALA A 152 -15.28 -9.26 -25.91
C ALA A 152 -15.48 -9.69 -24.45
N SER A 153 -14.48 -9.44 -23.61
CA SER A 153 -14.63 -9.53 -22.16
C SER A 153 -15.83 -8.66 -21.72
N LEU A 154 -16.62 -9.16 -20.76
CA LEU A 154 -17.69 -8.38 -20.13
C LEU A 154 -17.15 -7.09 -19.50
N LEU A 155 -15.89 -7.10 -19.03
CA LEU A 155 -15.23 -5.96 -18.41
C LEU A 155 -14.16 -5.35 -19.33
N ASP A 156 -14.04 -4.03 -19.37
CA ASP A 156 -13.06 -3.29 -20.17
C ASP A 156 -11.68 -3.31 -19.50
N SER A 157 -10.87 -4.30 -19.91
CA SER A 157 -9.50 -4.45 -19.42
C SER A 157 -8.55 -3.36 -19.93
N ASN A 158 -8.82 -2.76 -21.10
CA ASN A 158 -7.96 -1.70 -21.66
C ASN A 158 -8.08 -0.42 -20.85
N ARG A 159 -9.31 -0.08 -20.46
CA ARG A 159 -9.59 1.04 -19.57
C ARG A 159 -8.89 0.85 -18.23
N MET A 160 -9.03 -0.32 -17.61
CA MET A 160 -8.40 -0.61 -16.31
C MET A 160 -6.87 -0.56 -16.39
N TYR A 161 -6.29 -1.12 -17.46
CA TYR A 161 -4.85 -1.01 -17.73
C TYR A 161 -4.40 0.46 -17.82
N ALA A 162 -5.10 1.28 -18.62
CA ALA A 162 -4.75 2.69 -18.78
C ALA A 162 -4.83 3.46 -17.45
N LYS A 163 -5.82 3.17 -16.62
CA LYS A 163 -6.01 3.80 -15.30
C LYS A 163 -4.92 3.38 -14.30
N LEU A 164 -4.58 2.10 -14.24
CA LEU A 164 -3.48 1.60 -13.41
C LEU A 164 -2.13 2.15 -13.85
N HIS A 165 -1.88 2.20 -15.16
CA HIS A 165 -0.68 2.80 -15.73
C HIS A 165 -0.56 4.30 -15.38
N ALA A 166 -1.66 5.04 -15.51
CA ALA A 166 -1.71 6.44 -15.12
C ALA A 166 -1.42 6.63 -13.63
N ALA A 167 -2.00 5.80 -12.76
CA ALA A 167 -1.75 5.85 -11.31
C ALA A 167 -0.29 5.52 -10.95
N LEU A 168 0.31 4.48 -11.55
CA LEU A 168 1.73 4.16 -11.36
C LEU A 168 2.65 5.30 -11.81
N THR A 169 2.32 5.95 -12.92
CA THR A 169 3.08 7.10 -13.44
C THR A 169 2.96 8.28 -12.48
N ALA A 170 1.76 8.59 -12.00
CA ALA A 170 1.49 9.71 -11.10
C ALA A 170 2.20 9.60 -9.74
N MET A 171 2.43 8.39 -9.22
CA MET A 171 3.24 8.19 -8.00
C MET A 171 4.65 8.77 -8.15
N SER A 172 5.22 8.68 -9.36
CA SER A 172 6.60 9.12 -9.65
C SER A 172 6.74 10.64 -9.74
N SER A 173 5.64 11.39 -9.86
CA SER A 173 5.65 12.86 -9.91
C SER A 173 5.96 13.52 -8.56
N SER A 174 6.01 12.72 -7.48
CA SER A 174 6.36 13.18 -6.12
C SER A 174 7.86 13.06 -5.81
N ARG A 175 8.67 12.71 -6.81
CA ARG A 175 10.09 12.42 -6.68
C ARG A 175 10.92 13.70 -6.59
N ASP A 176 11.74 13.81 -5.55
CA ASP A 176 12.88 14.72 -5.50
C ASP A 176 14.07 14.01 -6.19
N ASP A 177 14.72 14.65 -7.16
CA ASP A 177 15.61 14.04 -8.19
C ASP A 177 16.94 13.46 -7.66
N GLY A 178 17.08 13.24 -6.35
CA GLY A 178 18.25 12.61 -5.75
C GLY A 178 18.22 11.08 -5.84
N LEU A 179 19.40 10.47 -6.00
CA LEU A 179 19.64 9.04 -5.82
C LEU A 179 19.48 8.67 -4.32
N HIS A 180 18.28 8.84 -3.76
CA HIS A 180 18.01 8.55 -2.37
C HIS A 180 17.61 7.08 -2.24
N ARG A 181 18.39 6.33 -1.43
CA ARG A 181 17.96 5.01 -0.96
C ARG A 181 16.68 5.19 -0.14
N SER A 182 15.76 4.24 -0.24
CA SER A 182 14.56 4.24 0.59
C SER A 182 14.94 4.28 2.07
N SER A 183 14.22 5.08 2.86
CA SER A 183 14.45 5.11 4.31
C SER A 183 13.77 3.94 4.99
N VAL A 184 12.82 3.27 4.33
CA VAL A 184 12.06 2.17 4.93
C VAL A 184 12.59 0.80 4.54
N VAL A 185 13.14 0.63 3.33
CA VAL A 185 13.57 -0.67 2.82
C VAL A 185 14.93 -0.58 2.12
N ASP A 186 15.81 -1.55 2.37
CA ASP A 186 17.11 -1.65 1.71
C ASP A 186 17.03 -2.52 0.44
N GLU A 187 16.32 -3.64 0.54
CA GLU A 187 16.05 -4.61 -0.53
C GLU A 187 14.62 -5.14 -0.36
N LEU A 188 13.93 -5.37 -1.48
CA LEU A 188 12.55 -5.84 -1.50
C LEU A 188 12.34 -6.79 -2.67
N ASP A 189 11.92 -8.01 -2.38
CA ASP A 189 11.56 -8.98 -3.41
C ASP A 189 10.07 -8.93 -3.73
N LEU A 190 9.75 -8.84 -5.03
CA LEU A 190 8.37 -8.82 -5.52
C LEU A 190 8.12 -9.97 -6.48
N PHE A 191 7.19 -10.85 -6.10
CA PHE A 191 6.72 -11.96 -6.94
C PHE A 191 5.26 -11.75 -7.32
N VAL A 192 5.00 -11.49 -8.61
CA VAL A 192 3.63 -11.34 -9.10
C VAL A 192 3.37 -12.28 -10.26
N THR A 193 2.36 -13.13 -10.07
CA THR A 193 1.87 -13.99 -11.16
C THR A 193 0.84 -13.22 -11.99
N THR A 194 1.01 -13.22 -13.30
CA THR A 194 0.06 -12.65 -14.26
C THR A 194 -0.45 -13.71 -15.21
N THR A 195 -1.68 -13.55 -15.68
CA THR A 195 -2.23 -14.33 -16.80
C THR A 195 -2.06 -13.50 -18.06
N ASP A 196 -1.55 -14.11 -19.14
CA ASP A 196 -1.37 -13.42 -20.41
C ASP A 196 -2.69 -12.76 -20.87
N ILE A 197 -2.58 -11.57 -21.48
CA ILE A 197 -3.70 -10.83 -22.07
C ILE A 197 -4.39 -11.66 -23.18
N GLY A 198 -3.66 -12.62 -23.78
CA GLY A 198 -4.20 -13.61 -24.72
C GLY A 198 -5.00 -14.76 -24.09
N GLY A 199 -4.97 -14.93 -22.76
CA GLY A 199 -5.66 -16.01 -22.07
C GLY A 199 -5.04 -17.41 -22.24
N ALA A 200 -3.82 -17.50 -22.79
CA ALA A 200 -3.05 -18.74 -22.78
C ALA A 200 -2.28 -18.85 -21.45
N THR A 201 -2.41 -19.99 -20.79
CA THR A 201 -1.57 -20.42 -19.65
C THR A 201 -0.32 -21.11 -20.15
#